data_AF-A0A7S1SFE1-F1
#
_entry.id   AF-A0A7S1SFE1-F1
#
_cell.length_a   1.000
_cell.length_b   1.000
_cell.length_c   1.000
_cell.angle_alpha   90.00
_cell.angle_beta   90.00
_cell.angle_gamma   90.00
#
_symmetry.space_group_name_H-M   'P 1'
#
loop_
_entity.id
_entity.type
_entity.pdbx_description
1 polymer ?
#
loop_
_entity_poly.entity_id
_entity_poly.type
_entity_poly.pdbx_seq_one_letter_code
_entity_poly.pdbx_strand_id
1 'polypeptide(L)'
;MAGESAGRAQEPELAATADIGDLASLPEVDAGDHAVLDEAQAPVVHLSRQQAFALQLELWGGYTSKEFQGKLAQCEQRSGTIVPDRARLCLGVQQAVLPKYGFEATPEGVRKMMEEFKHHYVDKEFLTRTILINNILELGPSDVTPPREAVPVMRELPEWLARSG
;
A
#
# COMPACT_ATOMS: atom_id res chain seq x y z
N MET A 1 -29.74 -47.76 -37.14
CA MET A 1 -28.96 -49.00 -36.99
C MET A 1 -27.68 -48.60 -36.26
N ALA A 2 -27.63 -48.88 -34.96
CA ALA A 2 -26.81 -49.95 -34.37
C ALA A 2 -25.32 -49.56 -34.40
N GLY A 3 -24.57 -49.49 -33.31
CA GLY A 3 -24.81 -49.87 -31.92
C GLY A 3 -23.50 -49.66 -31.14
N GLU A 4 -23.56 -49.94 -29.84
CA GLU A 4 -22.47 -50.53 -29.03
C GLU A 4 -21.21 -49.66 -28.77
N SER A 5 -20.53 -49.68 -27.62
CA SER A 5 -20.67 -50.48 -26.40
C SER A 5 -19.90 -49.83 -25.26
N ALA A 6 -20.31 -50.23 -24.06
CA ALA A 6 -19.76 -49.93 -22.75
C ALA A 6 -18.25 -50.20 -22.60
N GLY A 7 -17.60 -49.39 -21.76
CA GLY A 7 -16.25 -49.62 -21.25
C GLY A 7 -16.12 -49.12 -19.82
N ARG A 8 -16.62 -49.91 -18.87
CA ARG A 8 -16.51 -49.70 -17.42
C ARG A 8 -15.14 -50.24 -16.98
N ALA A 9 -14.22 -49.36 -16.59
CA ALA A 9 -12.95 -49.73 -15.98
C ALA A 9 -13.06 -49.67 -14.45
N GLN A 10 -12.74 -50.78 -13.82
CA GLN A 10 -12.67 -51.02 -12.38
C GLN A 10 -11.67 -50.08 -11.69
N GLU A 11 -12.10 -49.45 -10.60
CA GLU A 11 -11.24 -48.87 -9.58
C GLU A 11 -10.65 -49.99 -8.70
N PRO A 12 -9.33 -50.03 -8.45
CA PRO A 12 -8.76 -50.93 -7.46
C PRO A 12 -8.87 -50.33 -6.04
N GLU A 13 -9.57 -51.08 -5.20
CA GLU A 13 -9.58 -51.02 -3.75
C GLU A 13 -8.15 -51.19 -3.19
N LEU A 14 -7.64 -50.18 -2.47
CA LEU A 14 -6.42 -50.30 -1.67
C LEU A 14 -6.74 -49.90 -0.23
N ALA A 15 -7.09 -50.92 0.56
CA ALA A 15 -7.07 -50.88 2.00
C ALA A 15 -5.62 -50.84 2.49
N ALA A 16 -5.25 -49.77 3.20
CA ALA A 16 -4.03 -49.70 3.98
C ALA A 16 -4.41 -49.39 5.43
N THR A 17 -4.39 -50.42 6.26
CA THR A 17 -4.54 -50.31 7.71
C THR A 17 -3.16 -49.95 8.26
N ALA A 18 -2.97 -48.69 8.65
CA ALA A 18 -1.77 -48.26 9.36
C ALA A 18 -2.06 -48.26 10.86
N ASP A 19 -1.45 -49.24 11.50
CA ASP A 19 -1.09 -49.35 12.91
C ASP A 19 -0.64 -48.00 13.50
N ILE A 20 -1.38 -47.48 14.48
CA ILE A 20 -0.97 -46.32 15.29
C ILE A 20 -0.61 -46.86 16.67
N GLY A 21 0.57 -47.48 16.74
CA GLY A 21 1.24 -47.84 17.98
C GLY A 21 1.87 -46.61 18.64
N ASP A 22 1.31 -46.25 19.78
CA ASP A 22 1.99 -45.80 21.01
C ASP A 22 3.47 -45.39 20.89
N LEU A 23 3.71 -44.08 20.94
CA LEU A 23 4.99 -43.50 21.39
C LEU A 23 4.69 -42.21 22.18
N ALA A 24 4.14 -42.44 23.37
CA ALA A 24 4.25 -41.48 24.46
C ALA A 24 5.73 -41.34 24.84
N SER A 25 6.32 -40.17 24.58
CA SER A 25 7.41 -39.55 25.35
C SER A 25 7.97 -38.36 24.58
N LEU A 26 7.32 -37.20 24.70
CA LEU A 26 7.99 -35.93 24.47
C LEU A 26 8.27 -35.31 25.85
N PRO A 27 9.52 -34.97 26.16
CA PRO A 27 9.83 -34.22 27.37
C PRO A 27 9.16 -32.85 27.27
N GLU A 28 8.50 -32.45 28.37
CA GLU A 28 7.99 -31.10 28.58
C GLU A 28 9.13 -30.11 28.34
N VAL A 29 9.06 -29.40 27.21
CA VAL A 29 9.90 -28.23 26.97
C VAL A 29 9.43 -27.18 27.97
N ASP A 30 10.22 -27.07 29.03
CA ASP A 30 10.23 -25.96 29.98
C ASP A 30 9.99 -24.67 29.19
N ALA A 31 8.83 -24.06 29.42
CA ALA A 31 8.46 -22.74 28.93
C ALA A 31 9.30 -21.70 29.68
N GLY A 32 10.60 -21.78 29.49
CA GLY A 32 11.55 -20.77 29.86
C GLY A 32 11.21 -19.53 29.05
N ASP A 33 10.82 -18.50 29.80
CA ASP A 33 11.16 -17.13 29.47
C ASP A 33 10.79 -16.74 28.03
N HIS A 34 9.48 -16.57 27.81
CA HIS A 34 9.05 -15.56 26.84
C HIS A 34 9.56 -14.22 27.34
N ALA A 35 10.84 -13.96 27.07
CA ALA A 35 11.41 -12.65 26.99
C ALA A 35 10.40 -11.84 26.17
N VAL A 36 9.62 -11.05 26.89
CA VAL A 36 8.91 -9.92 26.36
C VAL A 36 10.00 -9.07 25.72
N LEU A 37 10.25 -9.34 24.44
CA LEU A 37 10.95 -8.41 23.59
C LEU A 37 10.07 -7.18 23.66
N ASP A 38 10.53 -6.25 24.48
CA ASP A 38 10.11 -4.86 24.53
C ASP A 38 10.05 -4.42 23.07
N GLU A 39 8.85 -4.50 22.49
CA GLU A 39 8.52 -3.96 21.19
C GLU A 39 8.72 -2.46 21.38
N ALA A 40 9.96 -2.03 21.18
CA ALA A 40 10.36 -0.65 21.16
C ALA A 40 9.46 0.04 20.14
N GLN A 41 8.37 0.63 20.63
CA GLN A 41 7.45 1.40 19.84
C GLN A 41 8.28 2.51 19.20
N ALA A 42 8.56 2.34 17.92
CA ALA A 42 9.25 3.34 17.14
C ALA A 42 8.51 4.67 17.35
N PRO A 43 9.23 5.79 17.55
CA PRO A 43 8.60 7.06 17.89
C PRO A 43 7.54 7.41 16.87
N VAL A 44 6.32 7.64 17.34
CA VAL A 44 5.21 8.10 16.50
C VAL A 44 5.58 9.48 15.98
N VAL A 45 5.77 9.59 14.67
CA VAL A 45 6.11 10.85 14.01
C VAL A 45 4.84 11.67 13.92
N HIS A 46 4.82 12.85 14.54
CA HIS A 46 3.72 13.80 14.42
C HIS A 46 4.15 15.05 13.66
N LEU A 47 3.47 15.34 12.56
CA LEU A 47 3.77 16.53 11.76
C LEU A 47 2.98 17.74 12.25
N SER A 48 3.67 18.86 12.42
CA SER A 48 2.96 20.15 12.45
C SER A 48 2.37 20.45 11.06
N ARG A 49 1.35 21.31 11.01
CA ARG A 49 0.78 21.80 9.76
C ARG A 49 1.87 22.28 8.79
N GLN A 50 2.81 23.11 9.26
CA GLN A 50 3.87 23.65 8.42
C GLN A 50 4.80 22.54 7.87
N GLN A 51 5.12 21.53 8.69
CA GLN A 51 5.94 20.40 8.24
C GLN A 51 5.20 19.55 7.22
N ALA A 52 3.92 19.25 7.42
CA ALA A 52 3.12 18.50 6.46
C ALA A 52 3.05 19.22 5.10
N PHE A 53 2.82 20.54 5.11
CA PHE A 53 2.83 21.35 3.89
C PHE A 53 4.19 21.36 3.19
N ALA A 54 5.28 21.52 3.94
CA ALA A 54 6.63 21.49 3.39
C ALA A 54 6.95 20.13 2.75
N LEU A 55 6.56 19.04 3.42
CA LEU A 55 6.71 17.68 2.93
C LEU A 55 5.94 17.48 1.60
N GLN A 56 4.67 17.89 1.54
CA GLN A 56 3.88 17.82 0.30
C GLN A 56 4.50 18.63 -0.83
N LEU A 57 5.05 19.81 -0.52
CA LEU A 57 5.68 20.67 -1.53
C LEU A 57 6.95 20.04 -2.10
N GLU A 58 7.78 19.41 -1.25
CA GLU A 58 8.97 18.68 -1.71
C GLU A 58 8.60 17.47 -2.58
N LEU A 59 7.58 16.70 -2.19
CA LEU A 59 7.07 15.60 -3.00
C LEU A 59 6.54 16.09 -4.35
N TRP A 60 5.73 17.16 -4.34
CA TRP A 60 5.22 17.79 -5.56
C TRP A 60 6.36 18.25 -6.48
N GLY A 61 7.41 18.87 -5.93
CA GLY A 61 8.59 19.27 -6.71
C GLY A 61 9.31 18.08 -7.36
N GLY A 62 9.42 16.96 -6.65
CA GLY A 62 9.98 15.72 -7.20
C GLY A 62 9.12 15.12 -8.32
N TYR A 63 7.81 15.05 -8.10
CA TYR A 63 6.86 14.48 -9.05
C TYR A 63 6.63 15.34 -10.29
N THR A 64 6.74 16.67 -10.19
CA THR A 64 6.64 17.58 -11.35
C THR A 64 7.94 17.70 -12.15
N SER A 65 9.03 17.06 -11.71
CA SER A 65 10.28 17.10 -12.45
C SER A 65 10.15 16.42 -13.82
N LYS A 66 10.81 17.00 -14.84
CA LYS A 66 10.80 16.44 -16.21
C LYS A 66 11.31 15.01 -16.25
N GLU A 67 12.29 14.68 -15.41
CA GLU A 67 12.86 13.34 -15.32
C GLU A 67 11.82 12.34 -14.79
N PHE A 68 11.12 12.69 -13.71
CA PHE A 68 10.09 11.83 -13.13
C PHE A 68 8.94 11.61 -14.11
N GLN A 69 8.40 12.69 -14.68
CA GLN A 69 7.28 12.63 -15.63
C GLN A 69 7.65 11.85 -16.90
N GLY A 70 8.89 11.98 -17.39
CA GLY A 70 9.38 11.18 -18.50
C GLY A 70 9.48 9.69 -18.19
N LYS A 71 9.80 9.32 -16.94
CA LYS A 71 9.80 7.91 -16.47
C LYS A 71 8.38 7.39 -16.26
N LEU A 72 7.48 8.22 -15.73
CA LEU A 72 6.07 7.87 -15.51
C LEU A 72 5.38 7.50 -16.83
N ALA A 73 5.53 8.33 -17.86
CA ALA A 73 5.00 8.07 -19.20
C ALA A 73 5.56 6.78 -19.83
N GLN A 74 6.83 6.43 -19.55
CA GLN A 74 7.42 5.17 -20.02
C GLN A 74 6.86 3.95 -19.31
N CYS A 75 6.53 4.06 -18.03
CA CYS A 75 5.87 2.98 -17.28
C CYS A 75 4.50 2.66 -17.87
N GLU A 76 3.70 3.69 -18.16
CA GLU A 76 2.35 3.54 -18.74
C GLU A 76 2.36 2.86 -20.11
N GLN A 77 3.33 3.19 -20.96
CA GLN A 77 3.46 2.59 -22.30
C GLN A 77 3.83 1.10 -22.27
N ARG A 78 4.50 0.63 -21.21
CA ARG A 78 5.10 -0.71 -21.17
C ARG A 78 4.21 -1.77 -20.54
N SER A 79 3.50 -1.44 -19.46
CA SER A 79 2.98 -2.48 -18.59
C SER A 79 1.50 -2.79 -18.79
N GLY A 80 0.69 -1.89 -19.37
CA GLY A 80 -0.79 -2.01 -19.41
C GLY A 80 -1.48 -2.14 -18.04
N THR A 81 -0.69 -2.31 -16.98
CA THR A 81 -1.01 -2.42 -15.56
C THR A 81 -0.04 -1.51 -14.81
N ILE A 82 -0.57 -0.42 -14.30
CA ILE A 82 0.17 0.80 -13.98
C ILE A 82 0.90 0.69 -12.61
N VAL A 83 0.57 -0.32 -11.80
CA VAL A 83 0.75 -0.22 -10.34
C VAL A 83 2.19 -0.47 -9.82
N PRO A 84 2.91 -1.55 -10.17
CA PRO A 84 4.16 -1.88 -9.49
C PRO A 84 5.34 -0.97 -9.88
N ASP A 85 5.46 -0.61 -11.16
CA ASP A 85 6.56 0.24 -11.64
C ASP A 85 6.36 1.71 -11.21
N ARG A 86 5.11 2.19 -11.21
CA ARG A 86 4.77 3.51 -10.67
C ARG A 86 5.05 3.61 -9.18
N ALA A 87 4.66 2.60 -8.39
CA ALA A 87 4.93 2.59 -6.96
C ALA A 87 6.44 2.66 -6.66
N ARG A 88 7.27 1.94 -7.43
CA ARG A 88 8.73 2.03 -7.33
C ARG A 88 9.27 3.40 -7.72
N LEU A 89 8.72 3.99 -8.78
CA LEU A 89 9.12 5.33 -9.23
C LEU A 89 8.80 6.39 -8.18
N CYS A 90 7.59 6.36 -7.60
CA CYS A 90 7.19 7.25 -6.51
C CYS A 90 8.07 7.05 -5.28
N LEU A 91 8.35 5.79 -4.92
CA LEU A 91 9.22 5.48 -3.77
C LEU A 91 10.61 6.10 -3.97
N GLY A 92 11.15 6.11 -5.19
CA GLY A 92 12.44 6.76 -5.46
C GLY A 92 12.49 8.25 -5.08
N VAL A 93 11.40 9.00 -5.32
CA VAL A 93 11.28 10.40 -4.87
C VAL A 93 11.09 10.46 -3.36
N GLN A 94 10.19 9.63 -2.82
CA GLN A 94 9.86 9.60 -1.40
C GLN A 94 11.08 9.26 -0.53
N GLN A 95 11.99 8.38 -0.98
CA GLN A 95 13.21 8.02 -0.26
C GLN A 95 14.13 9.21 0.02
N ALA A 96 14.15 10.22 -0.86
CA ALA A 96 14.94 11.42 -0.66
C ALA A 96 14.28 12.44 0.28
N VAL A 97 12.95 12.38 0.44
CA VAL A 97 12.16 13.37 1.18
C VAL A 97 11.80 12.86 2.57
N LEU A 98 11.28 11.65 2.69
CA LEU A 98 10.75 11.06 3.93
C LEU A 98 11.70 11.15 5.14
N PRO A 99 13.00 10.84 5.02
CA PRO A 99 13.92 10.90 6.16
C PRO A 99 14.07 12.30 6.76
N LYS A 100 13.88 13.37 5.98
CA LYS A 100 13.95 14.76 6.45
C LYS A 100 12.82 15.10 7.45
N TYR A 101 11.74 14.34 7.40
CA TYR A 101 10.54 14.53 8.21
C TYR A 101 10.35 13.43 9.26
N GLY A 102 11.36 12.56 9.44
CA GLY A 102 11.34 11.50 10.45
C GLY A 102 10.72 10.18 9.99
N PHE A 103 10.32 10.06 8.71
CA PHE A 103 9.79 8.81 8.18
C PHE A 103 10.89 7.95 7.54
N GLU A 104 10.68 6.64 7.58
CA GLU A 104 11.58 5.69 6.93
C GLU A 104 11.46 5.79 5.40
N ALA A 105 12.58 5.61 4.70
CA ALA A 105 12.66 5.60 3.24
C ALA A 105 12.16 4.25 2.65
N THR A 106 11.01 3.78 3.13
CA THR A 106 10.44 2.45 2.85
C THR A 106 8.95 2.56 2.53
N PRO A 107 8.34 1.53 1.90
CA PRO A 107 6.88 1.51 1.69
C PRO A 107 6.09 1.68 3.00
N GLU A 108 6.63 1.17 4.11
CA GLU A 108 6.02 1.32 5.42
C GLU A 108 6.10 2.77 5.93
N GLY A 109 7.22 3.46 5.70
CA GLY A 109 7.33 4.89 6.00
C GLY A 109 6.38 5.75 5.15
N VAL A 110 6.16 5.37 3.88
CA VAL A 110 5.14 6.00 3.03
C VAL A 110 3.74 5.80 3.62
N ARG A 111 3.41 4.59 4.08
CA ARG A 111 2.12 4.30 4.73
C ARG A 111 1.92 5.18 5.98
N LYS A 112 2.92 5.25 6.87
CA LYS A 112 2.91 6.10 8.07
C LYS A 112 2.74 7.59 7.72
N MET A 113 3.44 8.08 6.70
CA MET A 113 3.28 9.45 6.20
C MET A 113 1.84 9.72 5.73
N MET A 114 1.25 8.78 4.97
CA MET A 114 -0.14 8.91 4.50
C MET A 114 -1.15 8.87 5.65
N GLU A 115 -0.85 8.17 6.75
CA GLU A 115 -1.66 8.19 7.96
C GLU A 115 -1.60 9.55 8.65
N GLU A 116 -0.39 10.10 8.82
CA GLU A 116 -0.19 11.43 9.41
C GLU A 116 -0.88 12.54 8.61
N PHE A 117 -0.89 12.43 7.28
CA PHE A 117 -1.60 13.39 6.42
C PHE A 117 -3.10 13.49 6.68
N LYS A 118 -3.75 12.42 7.17
CA LYS A 118 -5.19 12.43 7.47
C LYS A 118 -5.53 13.49 8.51
N HIS A 119 -4.65 13.72 9.49
CA HIS A 119 -4.84 14.76 10.51
C HIS A 119 -4.88 16.18 9.95
N HIS A 120 -4.40 16.37 8.72
CA HIS A 120 -4.36 17.67 8.04
C HIS A 120 -5.44 17.85 6.98
N TYR A 121 -6.27 16.84 6.68
CA TYR A 121 -7.28 16.94 5.62
C TYR A 121 -8.48 17.84 5.94
N VAL A 122 -8.60 18.29 7.19
CA VAL A 122 -9.52 19.38 7.57
C VAL A 122 -9.10 20.73 6.98
N ASP A 123 -7.83 20.88 6.57
CA ASP A 123 -7.32 22.06 5.88
C ASP A 123 -7.58 21.94 4.36
N LYS A 124 -8.42 22.85 3.84
CA LYS A 124 -8.78 22.94 2.42
C LYS A 124 -7.58 23.07 1.50
N GLU A 125 -6.58 23.86 1.88
CA GLU A 125 -5.41 24.09 1.03
C GLU A 125 -4.53 22.84 0.99
N PHE A 126 -4.37 22.17 2.13
CA PHE A 126 -3.63 20.91 2.21
C PHE A 126 -4.28 19.83 1.35
N LEU A 127 -5.60 19.65 1.50
CA LEU A 127 -6.36 18.68 0.73
C LEU A 127 -6.31 18.97 -0.78
N THR A 128 -6.42 20.25 -1.17
CA THR A 128 -6.30 20.67 -2.58
C THR A 128 -4.95 20.24 -3.16
N ARG A 129 -3.85 20.44 -2.42
CA ARG A 129 -2.51 20.03 -2.86
C ARG A 129 -2.38 18.50 -2.95
N THR A 130 -2.93 17.77 -2.00
CA THR A 130 -2.99 16.29 -2.07
C THR A 130 -3.63 15.82 -3.38
N ILE A 131 -4.76 16.42 -3.76
CA ILE A 131 -5.48 16.05 -4.98
C ILE A 131 -4.64 16.41 -6.22
N LEU A 132 -4.02 17.60 -6.24
CA LEU A 132 -3.14 17.98 -7.34
C LEU A 132 -1.95 17.02 -7.50
N ILE A 133 -1.34 16.59 -6.38
CA ILE A 133 -0.26 15.60 -6.38
C ILE A 133 -0.77 14.26 -6.94
N ASN A 134 -1.94 13.80 -6.54
CA ASN A 134 -2.50 12.55 -7.05
C ASN A 134 -2.79 12.62 -8.56
N ASN A 135 -3.29 13.77 -9.04
CA ASN A 135 -3.57 13.98 -10.46
C ASN A 135 -2.31 13.93 -11.32
N ILE A 136 -1.20 14.56 -10.89
CA ILE A 136 0.08 14.50 -11.64
C ILE A 136 0.78 13.15 -11.56
N LEU A 137 0.34 12.28 -10.64
CA LEU A 137 0.77 10.89 -10.54
C LEU A 137 -0.17 9.93 -11.29
N GLU A 138 -1.19 10.48 -11.95
CA GLU A 138 -2.26 9.73 -12.61
C GLU A 138 -2.92 8.71 -11.66
N LEU A 139 -3.00 9.06 -10.38
CA LEU A 139 -3.77 8.34 -9.38
C LEU A 139 -5.21 8.85 -9.46
N GLY A 140 -6.09 8.05 -10.05
CA GLY A 140 -7.50 8.40 -10.11
C GLY A 140 -8.10 8.52 -8.70
N PRO A 141 -9.24 9.19 -8.53
CA PRO A 141 -9.95 9.28 -7.25
C PRO A 141 -10.34 7.89 -6.70
N SER A 142 -10.41 6.89 -7.58
CA SER A 142 -10.63 5.49 -7.22
C SER A 142 -9.46 4.86 -6.44
N ASP A 143 -8.23 5.32 -6.68
CA ASP A 143 -7.02 4.82 -6.03
C ASP A 143 -6.79 5.47 -4.65
N VAL A 144 -7.42 6.61 -4.38
CA VAL A 144 -7.30 7.34 -3.12
C VAL A 144 -8.68 7.63 -2.58
N THR A 145 -9.23 6.70 -1.79
CA THR A 145 -10.45 6.98 -1.03
C THR A 145 -10.12 8.04 0.02
N PRO A 146 -10.73 9.24 -0.04
CA PRO A 146 -10.52 10.24 0.98
C PRO A 146 -11.07 9.73 2.33
N PRO A 147 -10.42 10.02 3.46
CA PRO A 147 -11.00 9.71 4.76
C PRO A 147 -12.31 10.46 4.91
N ARG A 148 -13.22 9.88 5.69
CA ARG A 148 -14.59 10.38 5.89
C ARG A 148 -14.63 11.86 6.30
N GLU A 149 -13.62 12.32 7.02
CA GLU A 149 -13.44 13.68 7.52
C GLU A 149 -13.14 14.70 6.41
N ALA A 150 -12.53 14.25 5.31
CA ALA A 150 -12.24 15.09 4.15
C ALA A 150 -13.44 15.24 3.21
N VAL A 151 -14.47 14.37 3.33
CA VAL A 151 -15.64 14.37 2.44
C VAL A 151 -16.40 15.70 2.44
N PRO A 152 -16.68 16.36 3.59
CA PRO A 152 -17.30 17.69 3.59
C PRO A 152 -16.44 18.73 2.86
N VAL A 153 -15.12 18.68 3.07
CA VAL A 153 -14.15 19.59 2.47
C VAL A 153 -14.09 19.40 0.96
N MET A 154 -14.07 18.15 0.48
CA MET A 154 -14.07 17.84 -0.96
C MET A 154 -15.34 18.30 -1.68
N ARG A 155 -16.49 18.30 -1.00
CA ARG A 155 -17.75 18.83 -1.57
C ARG A 155 -17.70 20.33 -1.83
N GLU A 156 -16.81 21.04 -1.13
CA GLU A 156 -16.62 22.49 -1.29
C GLU A 156 -15.51 22.82 -2.30
N LEU A 157 -14.81 21.82 -2.85
CA LEU A 157 -13.76 22.04 -3.84
C LEU A 157 -14.36 22.33 -5.22
N PRO A 158 -13.67 23.11 -6.06
CA PRO A 158 -14.12 23.40 -7.42
C PRO A 158 -14.39 22.12 -8.22
N GLU A 159 -15.43 22.12 -9.05
CA GLU A 159 -15.83 20.94 -9.82
C GLU A 159 -14.72 20.40 -10.75
N TRP A 160 -13.85 21.28 -11.25
CA TRP A 160 -12.71 20.84 -12.08
C TRP A 160 -11.75 19.93 -11.30
N LEU A 161 -11.61 20.15 -10.00
CA LEU A 161 -10.81 19.31 -9.12
C LEU A 161 -11.53 18.00 -8.77
N ALA A 162 -12.86 18.03 -8.68
CA ALA A 162 -13.70 16.87 -8.38
C ALA A 162 -13.90 15.92 -9.58
N ARG A 163 -13.66 16.38 -10.82
CA ARG A 163 -13.90 15.63 -12.07
C ARG A 163 -12.63 15.13 -12.76
N SER A 164 -11.44 15.33 -12.18
CA SER A 164 -10.15 14.97 -12.79
C SER A 164 -9.77 13.48 -12.63
N GLY A 165 -10.76 12.58 -12.69
CA GLY A 165 -10.62 11.17 -12.34
C GLY A 165 -11.20 10.20 -13.34
#